data_AF-A0A8C5Y2Z0-F1
#
_entry.id   AF-A0A8C5Y2Z0-F1
#
_cell.length_a   1.000
_cell.length_b   1.000
_cell.length_c   1.000
_cell.angle_alpha   90.00
_cell.angle_beta   90.00
_cell.angle_gamma   90.00
#
_symmetry.space_group_name_H-M   'P 1'
#
loop_
_entity.id
_entity.type
_entity.pdbx_description
1 polymer ?
#
loop_
_entity_poly.entity_id
_entity_poly.type
_entity_poly.pdbx_seq_one_letter_code
_entity_poly.pdbx_strand_id
1 'polypeptide(L)'
;MAEHFKEASRCLTCLSYLNEPVHLICGYICCLQCLNSLQEEPHGEGLLCPLCPMVSQRSDIRAIPQLGELISKVKELEPQLRVILQMNPRMKKFQVDMTFDVDTANNHLLISDDLRNVCCGHSEQNREEHAERFQPSLCVLGSPRFTSGRHYWEVDVGTTREWDVGVCKESVNRKAKILLSSELGFWTVGLVDNQLYTASTTPFTGLWVRPRVRQMGIFLDMDVGTVSFYNLSDGSHIFTFTKIPTAEPLRPFFSPAGETDDDQGFLSICPVINPGIVSPPNYPARG
;
A
#
# COMPACT_ATOMS: atom_id res chain seq x y z
N MET A 1 -7.96 -4.93 3.01
CA MET A 1 -8.69 -6.23 2.94
C MET A 1 -9.64 -6.46 4.11
N ALA A 2 -9.18 -6.42 5.38
CA ALA A 2 -10.03 -6.71 6.55
C ALA A 2 -11.25 -5.77 6.70
N GLU A 3 -11.06 -4.45 6.54
CA GLU A 3 -12.17 -3.48 6.67
C GLU A 3 -13.22 -3.61 5.56
N HIS A 4 -12.80 -3.96 4.33
CA HIS A 4 -13.74 -4.17 3.23
C HIS A 4 -14.62 -5.41 3.46
N PHE A 5 -14.01 -6.51 3.92
CA PHE A 5 -14.76 -7.70 4.28
C PHE A 5 -15.73 -7.41 5.43
N LYS A 6 -15.27 -6.66 6.45
CA LYS A 6 -16.10 -6.24 7.57
C LYS A 6 -17.30 -5.42 7.10
N GLU A 7 -17.12 -4.49 6.19
CA GLU A 7 -18.23 -3.70 5.63
C GLU A 7 -19.22 -4.56 4.83
N ALA A 8 -18.72 -5.47 3.99
CA ALA A 8 -19.53 -6.38 3.20
C ALA A 8 -20.27 -7.46 4.01
N SER A 9 -19.84 -7.71 5.26
CA SER A 9 -20.43 -8.73 6.15
C SER A 9 -21.29 -8.15 7.27
N ARG A 10 -21.58 -6.84 7.22
CA ARG A 10 -22.46 -6.17 8.18
C ARG A 10 -23.92 -6.22 7.74
N CYS A 11 -24.79 -6.44 8.70
CA CYS A 11 -26.22 -6.22 8.54
C CYS A 11 -26.50 -4.72 8.50
N LEU A 12 -27.18 -4.23 7.47
CA LEU A 12 -27.53 -2.81 7.36
C LEU A 12 -28.58 -2.37 8.40
N THR A 13 -29.25 -3.31 9.05
CA THR A 13 -30.25 -3.01 10.10
C THR A 13 -29.60 -2.79 11.46
N CYS A 14 -28.83 -3.77 11.96
CA CYS A 14 -28.19 -3.66 13.29
C CYS A 14 -26.74 -3.17 13.25
N LEU A 15 -26.19 -2.94 12.06
CA LEU A 15 -24.83 -2.46 11.80
C LEU A 15 -23.72 -3.35 12.39
N SER A 16 -24.04 -4.59 12.74
CA SER A 16 -23.12 -5.61 13.26
C SER A 16 -22.87 -6.70 12.22
N TYR A 17 -21.90 -7.59 12.46
CA TYR A 17 -21.71 -8.78 11.62
C TYR A 17 -23.04 -9.54 11.46
N LEU A 18 -23.33 -10.00 10.25
CA LEU A 18 -24.49 -10.83 9.98
C LEU A 18 -24.46 -12.08 10.86
N ASN A 19 -25.51 -12.26 11.65
CA ASN A 19 -25.75 -13.44 12.46
C ASN A 19 -26.98 -14.15 11.91
N GLU A 20 -26.84 -15.44 11.58
CA GLU A 20 -27.89 -16.22 10.90
C GLU A 20 -28.48 -15.47 9.70
N PRO A 21 -27.66 -15.16 8.67
CA PRO A 21 -28.09 -14.34 7.56
C PRO A 21 -29.25 -14.99 6.79
N VAL A 22 -30.22 -14.17 6.43
CA VAL A 22 -31.34 -14.52 5.55
C VAL A 22 -31.34 -13.56 4.36
N HIS A 23 -31.91 -13.98 3.23
CA HIS A 23 -32.22 -13.06 2.14
C HIS A 23 -33.72 -12.98 1.88
N LEU A 24 -34.12 -11.77 1.47
CA LEU A 24 -35.39 -11.47 0.82
C LEU A 24 -35.37 -11.94 -0.65
N ILE A 25 -36.53 -11.96 -1.32
CA ILE A 25 -36.64 -12.40 -2.72
C ILE A 25 -35.81 -11.52 -3.68
N CYS A 26 -35.57 -10.26 -3.31
CA CYS A 26 -34.72 -9.32 -4.05
C CYS A 26 -33.22 -9.52 -3.82
N GLY A 27 -32.82 -10.46 -2.94
CA GLY A 27 -31.42 -10.69 -2.56
C GLY A 27 -30.91 -9.79 -1.44
N TYR A 28 -31.73 -8.91 -0.86
CA TYR A 28 -31.35 -8.13 0.32
C TYR A 28 -31.04 -9.06 1.50
N ILE A 29 -29.85 -8.91 2.10
CA ILE A 29 -29.35 -9.77 3.19
C ILE A 29 -29.41 -9.03 4.52
N CYS A 30 -29.97 -9.67 5.55
CA CYS A 30 -29.94 -9.18 6.94
C CYS A 30 -29.87 -10.35 7.94
N CYS A 31 -29.71 -10.06 9.23
CA CYS A 31 -29.79 -11.08 10.27
C CYS A 31 -31.23 -11.59 10.40
N LEU A 32 -31.42 -12.88 10.72
CA LEU A 32 -32.75 -13.44 11.01
C LEU A 32 -33.52 -12.60 12.05
N GLN A 33 -32.83 -12.18 13.12
CA GLN A 33 -33.43 -11.36 14.19
C GLN A 33 -33.79 -9.93 13.75
N CYS A 34 -33.16 -9.43 12.68
CA CYS A 34 -33.41 -8.09 12.15
C CYS A 34 -34.61 -8.02 11.19
N LEU A 35 -35.17 -9.15 10.78
CA LEU A 35 -36.38 -9.18 9.94
C LEU A 35 -37.54 -8.42 10.58
N ASN A 36 -37.71 -8.54 11.90
CA ASN A 36 -38.79 -7.88 12.63
C ASN A 36 -38.62 -6.35 12.73
N SER A 37 -37.47 -5.82 12.33
CA SER A 37 -37.21 -4.39 12.25
C SER A 37 -37.43 -3.82 10.84
N LEU A 38 -37.72 -4.67 9.86
CA LEU A 38 -38.12 -4.22 8.53
C LEU A 38 -39.57 -3.74 8.55
N GLN A 39 -39.88 -2.80 7.66
CA GLN A 39 -41.24 -2.28 7.54
C GLN A 39 -42.17 -3.35 6.94
N GLU A 40 -43.33 -3.55 7.54
CA GLU A 40 -44.37 -4.44 7.00
C GLU A 40 -45.16 -3.75 5.87
N GLU A 41 -45.66 -4.56 4.94
CA GLU A 41 -46.52 -4.11 3.85
C GLU A 41 -47.85 -3.53 4.39
N PRO A 42 -48.30 -2.36 3.90
CA PRO A 42 -49.60 -1.82 4.30
C PRO A 42 -50.73 -2.81 3.94
N HIS A 43 -51.44 -3.30 4.95
CA HIS A 43 -52.54 -4.27 4.82
C HIS A 43 -52.12 -5.70 4.42
N GLY A 44 -50.85 -6.09 4.60
CA GLY A 44 -50.35 -7.44 4.34
C GLY A 44 -49.38 -7.95 5.41
N GLU A 45 -48.92 -9.19 5.25
CA GLU A 45 -47.87 -9.80 6.09
C GLU A 45 -46.48 -9.81 5.43
N GLY A 46 -46.36 -9.14 4.28
CA GLY A 46 -45.12 -9.01 3.53
C GLY A 46 -44.13 -8.05 4.21
N LEU A 47 -42.84 -8.26 3.97
CA LEU A 47 -41.77 -7.37 4.42
C LEU A 47 -41.28 -6.51 3.25
N LEU A 48 -41.18 -5.21 3.48
CA LEU A 48 -40.63 -4.24 2.53
C LEU A 48 -39.10 -4.23 2.60
N CYS A 49 -38.44 -4.33 1.45
CA CYS A 49 -37.00 -4.17 1.37
C CYS A 49 -36.61 -2.69 1.57
N PRO A 50 -35.58 -2.38 2.38
CA PRO A 50 -35.16 -0.99 2.59
C PRO A 50 -34.39 -0.38 1.41
N LEU A 51 -33.93 -1.21 0.46
CA LEU A 51 -33.10 -0.77 -0.67
C LEU A 51 -33.83 -0.78 -2.02
N CYS A 52 -35.03 -1.38 -2.09
CA CYS A 52 -35.77 -1.52 -3.34
C CYS A 52 -37.28 -1.66 -3.07
N PRO A 53 -38.15 -1.40 -4.06
CA PRO A 53 -39.60 -1.44 -3.86
C PRO A 53 -40.19 -2.86 -3.77
N MET A 54 -39.37 -3.92 -3.79
CA MET A 54 -39.86 -5.30 -3.75
C MET A 54 -40.33 -5.69 -2.35
N VAL A 55 -41.47 -6.39 -2.31
CA VAL A 55 -42.03 -7.02 -1.12
C VAL A 55 -41.63 -8.49 -1.10
N SER A 56 -41.27 -9.03 0.07
CA SER A 56 -41.04 -10.46 0.26
C SER A 56 -42.02 -11.02 1.27
N GLN A 57 -42.73 -12.08 0.91
CA GLN A 57 -43.56 -12.80 1.87
C GLN A 57 -42.66 -13.63 2.80
N ARG A 58 -43.14 -13.97 4.00
CA ARG A 58 -42.38 -14.79 4.95
C ARG A 58 -41.96 -16.14 4.36
N SER A 59 -42.76 -16.70 3.44
CA SER A 59 -42.46 -17.93 2.69
C SER A 59 -41.30 -17.80 1.70
N ASP A 60 -40.97 -16.58 1.26
CA ASP A 60 -39.92 -16.29 0.28
C ASP A 60 -38.56 -16.10 0.94
N ILE A 61 -38.55 -15.90 2.25
CA ILE A 61 -37.33 -15.70 3.04
C ILE A 61 -36.58 -17.02 3.13
N ARG A 62 -35.27 -16.95 2.90
CA ARG A 62 -34.39 -18.12 2.89
C ARG A 62 -33.13 -17.83 3.69
N ALA A 63 -32.78 -18.76 4.57
CA ALA A 63 -31.52 -18.72 5.31
C ALA A 63 -30.32 -18.97 4.40
N ILE A 64 -29.18 -18.37 4.74
CA ILE A 64 -27.90 -18.51 4.03
C ILE A 64 -26.85 -19.08 5.00
N PRO A 65 -26.99 -20.35 5.43
CA PRO A 65 -26.14 -20.92 6.49
C PRO A 65 -24.64 -20.88 6.13
N GLN A 66 -24.30 -21.10 4.85
CA GLN A 66 -22.92 -21.03 4.37
C GLN A 66 -22.29 -19.64 4.55
N LEU A 67 -23.06 -18.57 4.33
CA LEU A 67 -22.59 -17.21 4.57
C LEU A 67 -22.41 -16.95 6.07
N GLY A 68 -23.33 -17.47 6.90
CA GLY A 68 -23.22 -17.36 8.36
C GLY A 68 -21.97 -18.06 8.91
N GLU A 69 -21.65 -19.25 8.40
CA GLU A 69 -20.43 -19.98 8.78
C GLU A 69 -19.16 -19.22 8.36
N LEU A 70 -19.13 -18.69 7.13
CA LEU A 70 -18.00 -17.91 6.63
C LEU A 70 -17.76 -16.65 7.47
N ILE A 71 -18.82 -15.89 7.77
CA ILE A 71 -18.74 -14.67 8.58
C ILE A 71 -18.27 -14.99 10.00
N SER A 72 -18.72 -16.11 10.58
CA SER A 72 -18.27 -16.58 11.89
C SER A 72 -16.77 -16.86 11.91
N LYS A 73 -16.25 -17.55 10.90
CA LYS A 73 -14.80 -17.80 10.75
C LYS A 73 -14.01 -16.51 10.59
N VAL A 74 -14.50 -15.55 9.81
CA VAL A 74 -13.80 -14.26 9.68
C VAL A 74 -13.80 -13.48 10.99
N LYS A 75 -14.92 -13.45 11.70
CA LYS A 75 -15.00 -12.81 13.03
C LYS A 75 -14.00 -13.41 14.02
N GLU A 76 -13.80 -14.73 13.98
CA GLU A 76 -12.82 -15.42 14.82
C GLU A 76 -11.37 -15.09 14.44
N LEU A 77 -11.06 -15.02 13.13
CA LEU A 77 -9.71 -14.76 12.63
C LEU A 77 -9.32 -13.27 12.64
N GLU A 78 -10.31 -12.36 12.65
CA GLU A 78 -10.08 -10.91 12.55
C GLU A 78 -9.07 -10.37 13.58
N PRO A 79 -9.11 -10.72 14.87
CA PRO A 79 -8.13 -10.22 15.84
C PRO A 79 -6.70 -10.66 15.52
N GLN A 80 -6.54 -11.91 15.05
CA GLN A 80 -5.23 -12.46 14.69
C GLN A 80 -4.68 -11.76 13.44
N LEU A 81 -5.53 -11.58 12.42
CA LEU A 81 -5.19 -10.87 11.20
C LEU A 81 -4.85 -9.40 11.48
N ARG A 82 -5.57 -8.72 12.38
CA ARG A 82 -5.26 -7.34 12.78
C ARG A 82 -3.86 -7.22 13.37
N VAL A 83 -3.42 -8.19 14.18
CA VAL A 83 -2.06 -8.16 14.75
C VAL A 83 -1.00 -8.41 13.68
N ILE A 84 -1.25 -9.34 12.75
CA ILE A 84 -0.27 -9.72 11.72
C ILE A 84 -0.17 -8.65 10.61
N LEU A 85 -1.31 -8.06 10.22
CA LEU A 85 -1.41 -7.08 9.13
C LEU A 85 -1.26 -5.63 9.61
N GLN A 86 -0.66 -5.43 10.78
CA GLN A 86 -0.31 -4.12 11.31
C GLN A 86 1.20 -4.01 11.43
N MET A 87 1.71 -2.82 11.10
CA MET A 87 3.11 -2.52 11.22
C MET A 87 3.54 -2.66 12.68
N ASN A 88 4.59 -3.45 12.93
CA ASN A 88 5.17 -3.52 14.26
C ASN A 88 6.03 -2.27 14.52
N PRO A 89 5.71 -1.42 15.52
CA PRO A 89 6.46 -0.20 15.76
C PRO A 89 7.95 -0.44 16.06
N ARG A 90 8.31 -1.65 16.52
CA ARG A 90 9.71 -2.04 16.75
C ARG A 90 10.53 -2.10 15.46
N MET A 91 9.91 -2.09 14.27
CA MET A 91 10.62 -2.00 12.99
C MET A 91 11.41 -0.69 12.86
N LYS A 92 10.94 0.41 13.48
CA LYS A 92 11.62 1.71 13.44
C LYS A 92 13.01 1.72 14.06
N LYS A 93 13.34 0.74 14.91
CA LYS A 93 14.72 0.59 15.45
C LYS A 93 15.75 0.20 14.38
N PHE A 94 15.29 -0.28 13.23
CA PHE A 94 16.11 -0.63 12.07
C PHE A 94 16.10 0.48 11.02
N GLN A 95 15.63 1.69 11.37
CA GLN A 95 15.55 2.78 10.41
C GLN A 95 16.95 3.16 9.95
N VAL A 96 17.14 3.20 8.64
CA VAL A 96 18.39 3.61 8.02
C VAL A 96 18.25 5.03 7.49
N ASP A 97 19.25 5.86 7.75
CA ASP A 97 19.37 7.16 7.11
C ASP A 97 19.95 6.97 5.71
N MET A 98 19.29 7.50 4.69
CA MET A 98 19.73 7.32 3.31
C MET A 98 19.44 8.53 2.43
N THR A 99 20.03 8.49 1.24
CA THR A 99 19.89 9.48 0.17
C THR A 99 19.74 8.77 -1.17
N PHE A 100 19.33 9.50 -2.21
CA PHE A 100 19.42 9.05 -3.59
C PHE A 100 20.87 9.01 -4.07
N ASP A 101 21.19 7.98 -4.85
CA ASP A 101 22.47 7.79 -5.52
C ASP A 101 22.43 8.45 -6.90
N VAL A 102 22.99 9.66 -7.00
CA VAL A 102 22.95 10.51 -8.20
C VAL A 102 23.61 9.84 -9.41
N ASP A 103 24.58 8.95 -9.19
CA ASP A 103 25.27 8.23 -10.27
C ASP A 103 24.36 7.20 -10.94
N THR A 104 23.32 6.76 -10.23
CA THR A 104 22.31 5.83 -10.76
C THR A 104 21.13 6.52 -11.42
N ALA A 105 20.87 7.78 -11.07
CA ALA A 105 19.68 8.51 -11.45
C ALA A 105 19.59 8.73 -12.96
N ASN A 106 18.43 8.44 -13.54
CA ASN A 106 18.15 8.82 -14.92
C ASN A 106 18.35 10.33 -15.17
N ASN A 107 18.79 10.69 -16.38
CA ASN A 107 19.13 12.07 -16.72
C ASN A 107 17.95 13.03 -16.71
N HIS A 108 16.71 12.57 -16.78
CA HIS A 108 15.53 13.43 -16.63
C HIS A 108 15.15 13.67 -15.16
N LEU A 109 15.73 12.95 -14.20
CA LEU A 109 15.36 13.10 -12.80
C LEU A 109 16.04 14.29 -12.15
N LEU A 110 15.25 15.18 -11.55
CA LEU A 110 15.70 16.24 -10.66
C LEU A 110 15.86 15.67 -9.27
N ILE A 111 17.01 15.89 -8.64
CA ILE A 111 17.27 15.48 -7.26
C ILE A 111 17.58 16.75 -6.47
N SER A 112 16.95 16.93 -5.31
CA SER A 112 17.19 18.07 -4.42
C SER A 112 18.61 18.06 -3.83
N ASP A 113 19.08 19.21 -3.35
CA ASP A 113 20.42 19.36 -2.77
C ASP A 113 20.70 18.45 -1.57
N ASP A 114 19.67 18.14 -0.78
CA ASP A 114 19.74 17.21 0.35
C ASP A 114 19.71 15.72 -0.08
N LEU A 115 19.62 15.48 -1.39
CA LEU A 115 19.55 14.17 -2.03
C LEU A 115 18.38 13.31 -1.55
N ARG A 116 17.28 13.92 -1.10
CA ARG A 116 16.13 13.19 -0.55
C ARG A 116 14.84 13.35 -1.30
N ASN A 117 14.75 14.29 -2.24
CA ASN A 117 13.58 14.45 -3.09
C ASN A 117 13.97 14.18 -4.53
N VAL A 118 13.10 13.46 -5.24
CA VAL A 118 13.26 13.18 -6.67
C VAL A 118 11.93 13.40 -7.39
N CYS A 119 11.99 14.05 -8.55
CA CYS A 119 10.87 14.17 -9.47
C CYS A 119 11.37 14.11 -10.92
N CYS A 120 10.46 13.89 -11.86
CA CYS A 120 10.78 13.98 -13.29
C CYS A 120 10.80 15.46 -13.71
N GLY A 121 11.90 15.89 -14.35
CA GLY A 121 12.05 17.21 -14.94
C GLY A 121 11.79 17.21 -16.45
N HIS A 122 11.58 18.42 -17.00
CA HIS A 122 11.31 18.64 -18.43
C HIS A 122 12.54 18.50 -19.34
N SER A 123 13.75 18.48 -18.76
CA SER A 123 14.99 18.48 -19.53
C SER A 123 16.03 17.62 -18.85
N GLU A 124 16.90 17.03 -19.68
CA GLU A 124 18.04 16.28 -19.19
C GLU A 124 18.96 17.15 -18.34
N GLN A 125 19.47 16.55 -17.28
CA GLN A 125 20.38 17.18 -16.32
C GLN A 125 21.84 17.16 -16.80
N ASN A 126 22.12 16.67 -18.01
CA ASN A 126 23.46 16.56 -18.61
C ASN A 126 24.50 15.92 -17.68
N ARG A 127 24.08 14.95 -16.87
CA ARG A 127 25.00 14.20 -16.00
C ARG A 127 25.82 13.24 -16.84
N GLU A 128 27.06 13.00 -16.43
CA GLU A 128 27.97 12.10 -17.12
C GLU A 128 27.39 10.68 -17.22
N GLU A 129 27.62 10.05 -18.37
CA GLU A 129 27.17 8.69 -18.63
C GLU A 129 28.15 7.66 -18.06
N HIS A 130 27.66 6.85 -17.12
CA HIS A 130 28.40 5.71 -16.55
C HIS A 130 27.53 4.46 -16.52
N ALA A 131 28.13 3.29 -16.31
CA ALA A 131 27.44 2.00 -16.36
C ALA A 131 26.29 1.89 -15.34
N GLU A 132 26.41 2.59 -14.22
CA GLU A 132 25.54 2.59 -13.07
C GLU A 132 24.23 3.37 -13.31
N ARG A 133 24.21 4.26 -14.31
CA ARG A 133 23.08 5.15 -14.60
C ARG A 133 21.97 4.44 -15.37
N PHE A 134 20.73 4.58 -14.90
CA PHE A 134 19.54 4.19 -15.65
C PHE A 134 19.36 5.08 -16.88
N GLN A 135 19.44 4.51 -18.09
CA GLN A 135 19.29 5.29 -19.33
C GLN A 135 17.84 5.38 -19.81
N PRO A 136 17.07 4.28 -19.94
CA PRO A 136 15.76 4.36 -20.59
C PRO A 136 14.60 4.56 -19.61
N SER A 137 14.80 4.23 -18.34
CA SER A 137 13.75 4.23 -17.32
C SER A 137 13.97 5.35 -16.31
N LEU A 138 12.90 6.07 -15.96
CA LEU A 138 12.89 7.19 -15.01
C LEU A 138 13.04 6.70 -13.56
N CYS A 139 14.18 6.09 -13.24
CA CYS A 139 14.42 5.48 -11.94
C CYS A 139 15.73 5.96 -11.31
N VAL A 140 15.83 5.80 -10.00
CA VAL A 140 17.02 6.07 -9.19
C VAL A 140 17.12 5.07 -8.04
N LEU A 141 18.34 4.76 -7.60
CA LEU A 141 18.58 3.90 -6.43
C LEU A 141 18.87 4.73 -5.18
N GLY A 142 18.59 4.16 -4.01
CA GLY A 142 19.11 4.68 -2.74
C GLY A 142 20.59 4.32 -2.56
N SER A 143 21.35 5.17 -1.89
CA SER A 143 22.79 4.99 -1.65
C SER A 143 23.22 3.68 -0.95
N PRO A 144 22.45 3.08 -0.01
CA PRO A 144 22.86 1.87 0.69
C PRO A 144 22.85 0.62 -0.19
N ARG A 145 23.81 -0.27 0.03
CA ARG A 145 23.88 -1.64 -0.51
C ARG A 145 23.66 -2.63 0.64
N PHE A 146 22.49 -3.24 0.72
CA PHE A 146 22.16 -4.16 1.79
C PHE A 146 22.61 -5.58 1.46
N THR A 147 23.43 -6.17 2.33
CA THR A 147 23.96 -7.53 2.17
C THR A 147 23.55 -8.49 3.29
N SER A 148 23.02 -7.96 4.40
CA SER A 148 22.58 -8.75 5.57
C SER A 148 21.71 -7.89 6.50
N GLY A 149 21.04 -8.51 7.47
CA GLY A 149 20.32 -7.81 8.53
C GLY A 149 18.96 -7.25 8.11
N ARG A 150 18.45 -6.35 8.96
CA ARG A 150 17.12 -5.74 8.85
C ARG A 150 17.23 -4.24 8.68
N HIS A 151 16.47 -3.70 7.74
CA HIS A 151 16.52 -2.30 7.33
C HIS A 151 15.11 -1.77 7.15
N TYR A 152 14.87 -0.56 7.64
CA TYR A 152 13.60 0.12 7.54
C TYR A 152 13.78 1.52 6.97
N TRP A 153 12.87 1.96 6.12
CA TRP A 153 12.80 3.35 5.72
C TRP A 153 11.39 3.77 5.36
N GLU A 154 11.18 5.08 5.29
CA GLU A 154 9.90 5.69 4.98
C GLU A 154 10.03 6.53 3.71
N VAL A 155 9.02 6.46 2.85
CA VAL A 155 8.96 7.21 1.59
C VAL A 155 7.66 8.00 1.57
N ASP A 156 7.75 9.30 1.36
CA ASP A 156 6.61 10.14 1.02
C ASP A 156 6.36 10.04 -0.48
N VAL A 157 5.15 9.61 -0.84
CA VAL A 157 4.66 9.50 -2.22
C VAL A 157 3.62 10.59 -2.55
N GLY A 158 3.30 11.45 -1.58
CA GLY A 158 2.44 12.60 -1.71
C GLY A 158 1.05 12.28 -2.28
N THR A 159 0.66 13.07 -3.26
CA THR A 159 -0.58 12.90 -4.05
C THR A 159 -0.31 12.42 -5.46
N THR A 160 0.90 11.94 -5.72
CA THR A 160 1.35 11.48 -7.03
C THR A 160 0.46 10.34 -7.54
N ARG A 161 0.16 10.37 -8.84
CA ARG A 161 -0.77 9.44 -9.51
C ARG A 161 -0.11 8.15 -9.98
N GLU A 162 1.20 8.17 -10.17
CA GLU A 162 2.00 7.03 -10.61
C GLU A 162 3.34 7.00 -9.86
N TRP A 163 3.75 5.84 -9.37
CA TRP A 163 5.07 5.64 -8.78
C TRP A 163 5.31 4.15 -8.53
N ASP A 164 6.57 3.76 -8.46
CA ASP A 164 7.02 2.47 -7.96
C ASP A 164 8.14 2.63 -6.94
N VAL A 165 8.03 1.95 -5.80
CA VAL A 165 9.04 1.95 -4.74
C VAL A 165 9.28 0.53 -4.21
N GLY A 166 10.50 0.26 -3.76
CA GLY A 166 10.82 -1.05 -3.18
C GLY A 166 12.31 -1.31 -3.19
N VAL A 167 12.69 -2.53 -3.58
CA VAL A 167 14.10 -2.91 -3.73
C VAL A 167 14.35 -3.60 -5.05
N CYS A 168 15.58 -3.47 -5.54
CA CYS A 168 16.08 -4.25 -6.67
C CYS A 168 17.44 -4.88 -6.35
N LYS A 169 17.83 -5.88 -7.15
CA LYS A 169 19.21 -6.40 -7.13
C LYS A 169 20.19 -5.31 -7.55
N GLU A 170 21.41 -5.31 -7.02
CA GLU A 170 22.48 -4.42 -7.51
C GLU A 170 22.78 -4.67 -9.00
N SER A 171 22.68 -5.93 -9.44
CA SER A 171 23.05 -6.40 -10.78
C SER A 171 22.00 -6.18 -11.88
N VAL A 172 20.87 -5.52 -11.59
CA VAL A 172 19.82 -5.28 -12.59
C VAL A 172 20.37 -4.53 -13.81
N ASN A 173 19.84 -4.85 -15.00
CA ASN A 173 20.23 -4.17 -16.22
C ASN A 173 19.68 -2.73 -16.23
N ARG A 174 20.58 -1.75 -16.21
CA ARG A 174 20.25 -0.32 -16.16
C ARG A 174 20.24 0.36 -17.54
N LYS A 175 20.61 -0.37 -18.59
CA LYS A 175 20.78 0.11 -19.97
C LYS A 175 19.61 -0.27 -20.88
N ALA A 176 18.74 -1.17 -20.44
CA ALA A 176 17.51 -1.53 -21.12
C ALA A 176 16.28 -0.94 -20.39
N LYS A 177 15.14 -0.86 -21.10
CA LYS A 177 13.87 -0.49 -20.47
C LYS A 177 13.54 -1.52 -19.39
N ILE A 178 13.33 -1.03 -18.17
CA ILE A 178 13.00 -1.88 -17.02
C ILE A 178 11.59 -2.44 -17.20
N LEU A 179 11.46 -3.74 -16.98
CA LEU A 179 10.20 -4.40 -16.69
C LEU A 179 10.21 -4.77 -15.20
N LEU A 180 9.33 -4.15 -14.43
CA LEU A 180 9.23 -4.43 -13.00
C LEU A 180 8.68 -5.84 -12.78
N SER A 181 9.54 -6.74 -12.35
CA SER A 181 9.19 -8.12 -12.02
C SER A 181 10.13 -8.70 -10.98
N SER A 182 9.56 -9.44 -10.03
CA SER A 182 10.29 -10.19 -9.01
C SER A 182 11.22 -11.25 -9.62
N GLU A 183 10.89 -11.80 -10.80
CA GLU A 183 11.77 -12.72 -11.54
C GLU A 183 12.97 -12.00 -12.15
N LEU A 184 12.83 -10.72 -12.46
CA LEU A 184 13.89 -9.84 -12.98
C LEU A 184 14.65 -9.10 -11.88
N GLY A 185 14.38 -9.41 -10.62
CA GLY A 185 15.08 -8.83 -9.47
C GLY A 185 14.52 -7.50 -8.97
N PHE A 186 13.23 -7.22 -9.21
CA PHE A 186 12.52 -6.05 -8.70
C PHE A 186 11.37 -6.48 -7.78
N TRP A 187 11.44 -6.08 -6.51
CA TRP A 187 10.38 -6.30 -5.52
C TRP A 187 9.83 -4.95 -5.12
N THR A 188 8.85 -4.47 -5.90
CA THR A 188 8.28 -3.13 -5.80
C THR A 188 6.78 -3.19 -5.59
N VAL A 189 6.28 -2.16 -4.92
CA VAL A 189 4.87 -1.81 -4.90
C VAL A 189 4.73 -0.47 -5.61
N GLY A 190 3.69 -0.34 -6.43
CA GLY A 190 3.43 0.88 -7.16
C GLY A 190 1.96 1.25 -7.19
N LEU A 191 1.70 2.45 -7.72
CA LEU A 191 0.39 2.98 -8.05
C LEU A 191 0.37 3.32 -9.54
N VAL A 192 -0.70 2.96 -10.24
CA VAL A 192 -0.94 3.29 -11.65
C VAL A 192 -2.27 4.02 -11.78
N ASP A 193 -2.31 5.05 -12.61
CA ASP A 193 -3.50 5.84 -12.95
C ASP A 193 -4.32 6.31 -11.74
N ASN A 194 -3.65 6.63 -10.63
CA ASN A 194 -4.27 7.11 -9.40
C ASN A 194 -5.26 6.13 -8.74
N GLN A 195 -5.33 4.87 -9.20
CA GLN A 195 -6.40 3.93 -8.83
C GLN A 195 -5.89 2.55 -8.48
N LEU A 196 -4.95 2.01 -9.26
CA LEU A 196 -4.55 0.61 -9.14
C LEU A 196 -3.22 0.50 -8.43
N TYR A 197 -3.23 -0.01 -7.20
CA TYR A 197 -2.01 -0.45 -6.54
C TYR A 197 -1.59 -1.80 -7.08
N THR A 198 -0.29 -1.99 -7.32
CA THR A 198 0.26 -3.25 -7.82
C THR A 198 1.49 -3.68 -7.04
N ALA A 199 1.73 -4.99 -6.99
CA ALA A 199 3.02 -5.57 -6.64
C ALA A 199 3.63 -6.22 -7.88
N SER A 200 4.94 -6.06 -8.07
CA SER A 200 5.74 -6.59 -9.18
C SER A 200 5.92 -8.13 -9.17
N THR A 201 4.89 -8.89 -8.78
CA THR A 201 4.89 -10.35 -8.88
C THR A 201 4.74 -10.82 -10.32
N THR A 202 4.88 -12.13 -10.57
CA THR A 202 4.64 -12.73 -11.88
C THR A 202 3.59 -13.84 -11.75
N PRO A 203 2.36 -13.65 -12.30
CA PRO A 203 1.83 -12.41 -12.90
C PRO A 203 1.67 -11.27 -11.89
N PHE A 204 1.48 -10.04 -12.36
CA PHE A 204 1.28 -8.86 -11.50
C PHE A 204 0.10 -9.05 -10.54
N THR A 205 0.27 -8.66 -9.28
CA THR A 205 -0.78 -8.73 -8.26
C THR A 205 -1.39 -7.35 -8.07
N GLY A 206 -2.70 -7.21 -8.35
CA GLY A 206 -3.46 -6.01 -7.98
C GLY A 206 -3.76 -5.99 -6.48
N LEU A 207 -3.59 -4.82 -5.85
CA LEU A 207 -3.69 -4.64 -4.41
C LEU A 207 -4.87 -3.75 -4.02
N TRP A 208 -5.62 -4.17 -3.01
CA TRP A 208 -6.75 -3.41 -2.45
C TRP A 208 -6.29 -2.62 -1.22
N VAL A 209 -5.77 -1.42 -1.46
CA VAL A 209 -5.20 -0.55 -0.43
C VAL A 209 -6.15 0.59 -0.08
N ARG A 210 -6.54 0.69 1.19
CA ARG A 210 -7.28 1.81 1.78
C ARG A 210 -6.82 2.01 3.22
N PRO A 211 -6.64 3.25 3.70
CA PRO A 211 -6.79 4.52 2.96
C PRO A 211 -5.71 4.69 1.89
N ARG A 212 -5.81 5.75 1.06
CA ARG A 212 -4.79 6.04 0.05
C ARG A 212 -3.42 6.23 0.73
N VAL A 213 -2.39 5.60 0.18
CA VAL A 213 -1.01 5.73 0.66
C VAL A 213 -0.48 7.12 0.30
N ARG A 214 -0.12 7.90 1.32
CA ARG A 214 0.68 9.14 1.16
C ARG A 214 2.11 8.95 1.64
N GLN A 215 2.30 8.10 2.64
CA GLN A 215 3.60 7.74 3.16
C GLN A 215 3.67 6.23 3.36
N MET A 216 4.76 5.62 2.91
CA MET A 216 4.96 4.18 2.91
C MET A 216 6.17 3.80 3.76
N GLY A 217 5.98 2.83 4.65
CA GLY A 217 7.07 2.17 5.35
C GLY A 217 7.51 0.93 4.59
N ILE A 218 8.81 0.78 4.38
CA ILE A 218 9.40 -0.37 3.69
C ILE A 218 10.35 -1.05 4.67
N PHE A 219 10.12 -2.34 4.92
CA PHE A 219 10.90 -3.16 5.83
C PHE A 219 11.54 -4.32 5.09
N LEU A 220 12.86 -4.27 4.91
CA LEU A 220 13.66 -5.33 4.33
C LEU A 220 14.27 -6.17 5.44
N ASP A 221 14.03 -7.48 5.39
CA ASP A 221 14.66 -8.47 6.25
C ASP A 221 15.47 -9.43 5.37
N MET A 222 16.77 -9.17 5.27
CA MET A 222 17.70 -9.99 4.48
C MET A 222 17.95 -11.36 5.13
N ASP A 223 17.76 -11.48 6.45
CA ASP A 223 18.04 -12.70 7.19
C ASP A 223 17.00 -13.79 6.87
N VAL A 224 15.75 -13.40 6.60
CA VAL A 224 14.67 -14.31 6.21
C VAL A 224 14.19 -14.13 4.76
N GLY A 225 14.80 -13.21 4.01
CA GLY A 225 14.52 -12.99 2.58
C GLY A 225 13.12 -12.43 2.33
N THR A 226 12.73 -11.37 3.04
CA THR A 226 11.43 -10.70 2.86
C THR A 226 11.56 -9.19 2.72
N VAL A 227 10.65 -8.59 1.95
CA VAL A 227 10.43 -7.13 1.97
C VAL A 227 8.94 -6.87 2.13
N SER A 228 8.60 -6.06 3.12
CA SER A 228 7.22 -5.75 3.52
C SER A 228 6.94 -4.26 3.39
N PHE A 229 5.72 -3.94 2.97
CA PHE A 229 5.25 -2.59 2.70
C PHE A 229 4.06 -2.25 3.60
N TYR A 230 4.06 -1.04 4.16
CA TYR A 230 3.05 -0.58 5.11
C TYR A 230 2.55 0.81 4.76
N ASN A 231 1.25 1.06 4.90
CA ASN A 231 0.69 2.40 4.85
C ASN A 231 0.88 3.05 6.22
N LEU A 232 1.66 4.13 6.28
CA LEU A 232 1.97 4.78 7.56
C LEU A 232 0.82 5.63 8.09
N SER A 233 -0.22 5.87 7.28
CA SER A 233 -1.39 6.64 7.71
C SER A 233 -2.18 5.91 8.81
N ASP A 234 -2.25 4.58 8.74
CA ASP A 234 -3.01 3.73 9.67
C ASP A 234 -2.25 2.47 10.12
N GLY A 235 -0.97 2.35 9.74
CA GLY A 235 -0.11 1.20 10.04
C GLY A 235 -0.45 -0.07 9.27
N SER A 236 -1.42 -0.04 8.35
CA SER A 236 -1.89 -1.25 7.66
C SER A 236 -0.80 -1.85 6.77
N HIS A 237 -0.72 -3.17 6.77
CA HIS A 237 0.10 -3.93 5.82
C HIS A 237 -0.48 -3.82 4.40
N ILE A 238 0.40 -3.60 3.44
CA ILE A 238 0.07 -3.50 2.02
C ILE A 238 0.42 -4.81 1.31
N PHE A 239 1.68 -5.22 1.39
CA PHE A 239 2.18 -6.40 0.70
C PHE A 239 3.51 -6.89 1.31
N THR A 240 3.81 -8.18 1.14
CA THR A 240 5.12 -8.76 1.48
C THR A 240 5.57 -9.70 0.37
N PHE A 241 6.73 -9.44 -0.21
CA PHE A 241 7.43 -10.47 -0.98
C PHE A 241 8.20 -11.36 -0.03
N THR A 242 8.21 -12.66 -0.34
CA THR A 242 8.92 -13.68 0.43
C THR A 242 9.88 -14.44 -0.48
N LYS A 243 10.85 -15.14 0.11
CA LYS A 243 11.84 -15.94 -0.62
C LYS A 243 12.67 -15.11 -1.61
N ILE A 244 12.96 -13.86 -1.23
CA ILE A 244 13.84 -12.98 -1.99
C ILE A 244 15.25 -13.56 -1.94
N PRO A 245 15.97 -13.69 -3.08
CA PRO A 245 17.37 -14.09 -3.08
C PRO A 245 18.23 -13.03 -2.41
N THR A 246 19.00 -13.42 -1.39
CA THR A 246 19.85 -12.53 -0.59
C THR A 246 21.35 -12.82 -0.76
N ALA A 247 21.72 -13.58 -1.78
CA ALA A 247 23.11 -13.90 -2.11
C ALA A 247 23.87 -12.71 -2.73
N GLU A 248 23.16 -11.73 -3.27
CA GLU A 248 23.73 -10.50 -3.82
C GLU A 248 23.14 -9.27 -3.12
N PRO A 249 23.81 -8.10 -3.17
CA PRO A 249 23.31 -6.90 -2.54
C PRO A 249 21.99 -6.43 -3.13
N LEU A 250 21.09 -5.94 -2.27
CA LEU A 250 19.87 -5.25 -2.66
C LEU A 250 20.00 -3.74 -2.46
N ARG A 251 19.34 -2.98 -3.32
CA ARG A 251 19.28 -1.52 -3.32
C ARG A 251 17.86 -1.04 -3.16
N PRO A 252 17.60 0.02 -2.37
CA PRO A 252 16.34 0.76 -2.47
C PRO A 252 16.13 1.23 -3.91
N PHE A 253 14.92 1.05 -4.42
CA PHE A 253 14.53 1.39 -5.78
C PHE A 253 13.38 2.39 -5.76
N PHE A 254 13.46 3.40 -6.63
CA PHE A 254 12.46 4.46 -6.75
C PHE A 254 12.24 4.82 -8.21
N SER A 255 10.97 4.93 -8.60
CA SER A 255 10.53 5.41 -9.90
C SER A 255 9.40 6.41 -9.67
N PRO A 256 9.66 7.74 -9.74
CA PRO A 256 8.58 8.74 -9.68
C PRO A 256 7.70 8.68 -10.93
N ALA A 257 6.57 9.38 -10.88
CA ALA A 257 5.73 9.58 -12.07
C ALA A 257 6.56 10.21 -13.20
N GLY A 258 6.24 9.80 -14.43
CA GLY A 258 6.67 10.52 -15.62
C GLY A 258 6.08 11.92 -15.69
N GLU A 259 6.51 12.67 -16.69
CA GLU A 259 5.95 13.98 -17.00
C GLU A 259 4.44 13.88 -17.30
N THR A 260 3.62 14.57 -16.52
CA THR A 260 2.21 14.82 -16.84
C THR A 260 1.92 16.32 -16.70
N ASP A 261 1.05 16.85 -17.56
CA ASP A 261 0.77 18.30 -17.71
C ASP A 261 0.30 19.00 -16.42
N ASP A 262 -0.22 18.25 -15.43
CA ASP A 262 -0.94 18.83 -14.28
C ASP A 262 -0.32 18.57 -12.89
N ASP A 263 0.62 17.64 -12.73
CA ASP A 263 1.20 17.32 -11.42
C ASP A 263 2.63 16.76 -11.58
N GLN A 264 3.66 17.51 -11.19
CA GLN A 264 5.01 16.96 -11.00
C GLN A 264 5.00 16.04 -9.77
N GLY A 265 4.85 14.75 -10.02
CA GLY A 265 4.96 13.74 -8.98
C GLY A 265 6.36 13.73 -8.37
N PHE A 266 6.45 13.85 -7.05
CA PHE A 266 7.71 13.68 -6.32
C PHE A 266 7.68 12.43 -5.44
N LEU A 267 8.86 11.89 -5.20
CA LEU A 267 9.14 10.92 -4.15
C LEU A 267 10.14 11.55 -3.18
N SER A 268 9.89 11.40 -1.87
CA SER A 268 10.78 11.90 -0.83
C SER A 268 11.19 10.79 0.13
N ILE A 269 12.48 10.69 0.44
CA ILE A 269 13.00 9.82 1.50
C ILE A 269 12.87 10.57 2.82
N CYS A 270 12.08 10.04 3.74
CA CYS A 270 11.86 10.70 5.02
C CYS A 270 13.10 10.56 5.94
N PRO A 271 13.55 11.64 6.60
CA PRO A 271 14.68 11.58 7.53
C PRO A 271 14.46 10.63 8.70
N VAL A 272 15.58 10.13 9.25
CA VAL A 272 15.56 9.62 10.63
C VAL A 272 15.37 10.79 11.59
N ILE A 273 14.20 10.89 12.21
CA ILE A 273 13.96 11.89 13.25
C ILE A 273 14.60 11.38 14.55
N ASN A 274 15.81 11.84 14.84
CA ASN A 274 16.38 11.69 16.17
C ASN A 274 15.70 12.71 17.11
N PRO A 275 14.95 12.28 18.14
CA PRO A 275 14.28 13.19 19.07
C PRO A 275 15.24 14.08 19.89
N GLY A 276 16.56 13.92 19.74
CA GLY A 276 17.59 14.71 20.44
C GLY A 276 18.19 15.88 19.66
N ILE A 277 17.80 16.13 18.39
CA ILE A 277 18.40 17.19 17.55
C ILE A 277 17.32 18.16 17.05
N VAL A 278 16.46 18.62 17.96
CA VAL A 278 15.71 19.87 17.72
C VAL A 278 16.47 20.96 18.47
N SER A 279 17.44 21.58 17.80
CA SER A 279 18.00 22.84 18.29
C SER A 279 16.85 23.86 18.31
N PRO A 280 16.57 24.53 19.44
CA PRO A 280 15.55 25.56 19.46
C PRO A 280 15.92 26.68 18.49
N PRO A 281 14.93 27.33 17.85
CA PRO A 281 15.18 28.43 16.93
C PRO A 281 15.93 29.54 17.67
N ASN A 282 17.13 29.88 17.17
CA ASN A 282 17.88 31.05 17.59
C ASN A 282 17.09 32.29 17.18
N TYR A 283 16.35 32.86 18.11
CA TYR A 283 15.84 34.22 17.94
C TYR A 283 17.01 35.20 18.10
N PRO A 284 17.28 36.08 17.12
CA PRO A 284 18.29 37.11 17.29
C PRO A 284 17.84 38.05 18.41
N ALA A 285 18.74 38.29 19.36
CA ALA A 285 18.54 39.30 20.39
C ALA A 285 18.30 40.66 19.71
N ARG A 286 17.15 41.27 19.96
CA ARG A 286 16.91 42.67 19.62
C ARG A 286 17.76 43.53 20.56
N GLY A 287 18.83 44.11 20.03
CA GLY A 287 19.46 45.32 20.57
C GLY A 287 18.72 46.56 20.09
#